data_AF-X1RSD6-F1
#
_entry.id   AF-X1RSD6-F1
#
_cell.length_a   1.000
_cell.length_b   1.000
_cell.length_c   1.000
_cell.angle_alpha   90.00
_cell.angle_beta   90.00
_cell.angle_gamma   90.00
#
_symmetry.space_group_name_H-M   'P 1'
#
loop_
_entity.id
_entity.type
_entity.pdbx_description
1 polymer ?
#
loop_
_entity_poly.entity_id
_entity_poly.type
_entity_poly.pdbx_seq_one_letter_code
_entity_poly.pdbx_strand_id
1 'polypeptide(L)'
;MLVIISDLHLTDGTSGATISPGAFQLLGDRLAELGMSASRRRDGSYRPIERIDLLLLGDVLDAIRSTKWLGNRVRPWDDIKSPALFEMASQITSDILVHNEPA
;
A
#
# COMPACT_ATOMS: atom_id res chain seq x y z
N MET A 1 9.14 -16.69 5.44
CA MET A 1 9.82 -15.69 4.59
C MET A 1 9.28 -14.33 4.99
N LEU A 2 10.14 -13.34 5.22
CA LEU A 2 9.71 -11.97 5.50
C LEU A 2 9.83 -11.15 4.22
N VAL A 3 8.77 -10.44 3.86
CA VAL A 3 8.70 -9.50 2.73
C VAL A 3 8.37 -8.13 3.30
N ILE A 4 9.15 -7.12 2.92
CA ILE A 4 8.96 -5.74 3.35
C ILE A 4 8.61 -4.92 2.12
N ILE A 5 7.51 -4.18 2.18
CA ILE A 5 7.06 -3.29 1.12
C ILE A 5 6.88 -1.89 1.70
N SER A 6 7.36 -0.89 0.98
CA SER A 6 7.26 0.53 1.30
C SER A 6 6.90 1.30 0.03
N ASP A 7 6.57 2.58 0.14
CA ASP A 7 6.38 3.50 -0.99
C ASP A 7 5.33 3.00 -2.02
N LEU A 8 4.22 2.43 -1.55
CA LEU A 8 3.12 2.06 -2.44
C LEU A 8 2.35 3.27 -2.96
N HIS A 9 2.24 4.32 -2.11
CA HIS A 9 1.56 5.58 -2.42
C HIS A 9 0.19 5.38 -3.10
N LEU A 10 -0.66 4.53 -2.52
CA LEU A 10 -2.04 4.36 -3.00
C LEU A 10 -2.81 5.67 -2.82
N THR A 11 -3.58 6.08 -3.82
CA THR A 11 -4.34 7.34 -3.82
C THR A 11 -5.84 7.07 -3.98
N ASP A 12 -6.64 8.12 -3.79
CA ASP A 12 -8.09 8.11 -4.03
C ASP A 12 -8.44 8.31 -5.52
N GLY A 13 -7.44 8.29 -6.40
CA GLY A 13 -7.59 8.48 -7.84
C GLY A 13 -7.96 9.90 -8.27
N THR A 14 -8.03 10.86 -7.34
CA THR A 14 -8.43 12.24 -7.66
C THR A 14 -7.28 13.07 -8.24
N SER A 15 -6.03 12.64 -8.04
CA SER A 15 -4.83 13.31 -8.56
C SER A 15 -3.73 12.32 -8.91
N GLY A 16 -3.11 12.53 -10.07
CA GLY A 16 -2.00 11.71 -10.56
C GLY A 16 -2.41 10.28 -10.87
N ALA A 17 -1.51 9.54 -11.52
CA ALA A 17 -1.63 8.10 -11.65
C ALA A 17 -0.76 7.41 -10.60
N THR A 18 -1.22 6.27 -10.10
CA THR A 18 -0.50 5.41 -9.14
C THR A 18 0.04 4.15 -9.81
N ILE A 19 0.61 3.26 -9.00
CA ILE A 19 1.03 1.92 -9.40
C ILE A 19 -0.15 1.19 -10.07
N SER A 20 0.08 0.65 -11.27
CA SER A 20 -0.95 -0.11 -11.97
C SER A 20 -1.25 -1.43 -11.23
N PRO A 21 -2.50 -1.93 -11.27
CA PRO A 21 -2.84 -3.22 -10.67
C PRO A 21 -1.96 -4.39 -11.16
N GLY A 22 -1.50 -4.33 -12.41
CA GLY A 22 -0.59 -5.32 -12.99
C GLY A 22 0.78 -5.40 -12.29
N ALA A 23 1.24 -4.34 -11.63
CA ALA A 23 2.47 -4.37 -10.85
C ALA A 23 2.34 -5.26 -9.61
N PHE A 24 1.16 -5.31 -8.97
CA PHE A 24 0.90 -6.20 -7.84
C PHE A 24 0.80 -7.66 -8.27
N GLN A 25 0.27 -7.93 -9.46
CA GLN A 25 0.29 -9.27 -10.06
C GLN A 25 1.73 -9.73 -10.30
N LEU A 26 2.55 -8.89 -10.93
CA LEU A 26 3.97 -9.17 -11.15
C LEU A 26 4.72 -9.39 -9.84
N LEU A 27 4.44 -8.60 -8.80
CA LEU A 27 5.01 -8.80 -7.47
C LEU A 27 4.64 -10.17 -6.91
N GLY A 28 3.37 -10.57 -7.01
CA GLY A 28 2.89 -11.89 -6.58
C GLY A 28 3.64 -13.02 -7.27
N ASP A 29 3.78 -12.95 -8.60
CA ASP A 29 4.51 -13.94 -9.39
C ASP A 29 5.98 -14.04 -8.96
N ARG A 30 6.64 -12.88 -8.77
CA ARG A 30 8.04 -12.84 -8.31
C ARG A 30 8.20 -13.40 -6.89
N LEU A 31 7.27 -13.12 -5.99
CA LEU A 31 7.29 -13.69 -4.63
C LEU A 31 7.10 -15.21 -4.66
N ALA A 32 6.25 -15.74 -5.56
CA ALA A 32 6.08 -17.17 -5.74
C ALA A 32 7.37 -17.84 -6.26
N GLU A 33 8.01 -17.27 -7.27
CA GLU A 33 9.30 -17.76 -7.81
C GLU A 33 10.40 -17.76 -6.74
N LEU A 34 10.49 -16.68 -5.95
CA LEU A 34 11.43 -16.57 -4.83
C LEU A 34 11.11 -17.60 -3.73
N GLY A 35 9.83 -17.80 -3.41
CA GLY A 35 9.39 -18.81 -2.43
C GLY A 35 9.77 -20.23 -2.86
N MET A 36 9.57 -20.57 -4.14
CA MET A 36 9.97 -21.86 -4.70
C MET A 36 11.48 -22.06 -4.65
N SER A 37 12.25 -21.02 -5.00
CA SER A 37 13.71 -21.05 -4.95
C SER A 37 14.22 -21.22 -3.51
N ALA A 38 13.65 -20.46 -2.57
CA ALA A 38 13.97 -20.53 -1.15
C ALA A 38 13.54 -21.86 -0.49
N SER A 39 12.71 -22.65 -1.16
CA SER A 39 12.29 -23.97 -0.68
C SER A 39 13.31 -25.07 -0.96
N ARG A 40 14.33 -24.83 -1.80
CA ARG A 40 15.42 -25.80 -2.01
C ARG A 40 16.49 -25.67 -0.94
N ARG A 41 16.91 -26.81 -0.39
CA ARG A 41 17.98 -26.89 0.63
C ARG A 41 19.30 -27.29 -0.03
N ARG A 42 20.42 -27.06 0.67
CA ARG A 42 21.78 -27.38 0.16
C ARG A 42 21.98 -28.88 -0.11
N ASP A 43 21.23 -29.73 0.59
CA ASP A 43 21.22 -31.19 0.39
C ASP A 43 20.36 -31.65 -0.80
N GLY A 44 19.79 -30.72 -1.57
CA GLY A 44 18.91 -31.01 -2.71
C GLY A 44 17.46 -31.31 -2.32
N SER A 45 17.13 -31.40 -1.02
CA SER A 45 15.75 -31.62 -0.57
C SER A 45 14.88 -30.38 -0.80
N TYR A 46 13.60 -30.62 -1.08
CA TYR A 46 12.57 -29.58 -1.12
C TYR A 46 11.89 -29.49 0.24
N ARG A 47 11.89 -28.30 0.83
CA ARG A 47 11.17 -27.97 2.06
C ARG A 47 10.44 -26.65 1.87
N PRO A 48 9.11 -26.66 1.67
CA PRO A 48 8.37 -25.47 1.31
C PRO A 48 8.49 -24.37 2.37
N ILE A 49 8.37 -23.11 1.93
CA ILE A 49 8.15 -22.00 2.85
C ILE A 49 6.72 -22.14 3.41
N GLU A 50 6.60 -22.30 4.72
CA GLU A 50 5.32 -22.51 5.41
C GLU A 50 4.52 -21.21 5.60
N ARG A 51 5.23 -20.07 5.61
CA ARG A 51 4.64 -18.77 5.92
C ARG A 51 5.37 -17.64 5.21
N ILE A 52 4.61 -16.67 4.70
CA ILE A 52 5.10 -15.38 4.24
C ILE A 52 4.54 -14.31 5.18
N ASP A 53 5.43 -13.57 5.82
CA ASP A 53 5.08 -12.39 6.62
C ASP A 53 5.29 -11.16 5.76
N LEU A 54 4.21 -10.39 5.55
CA LEU A 54 4.26 -9.14 4.81
C LEU A 54 4.24 -7.96 5.79
N LEU A 55 5.28 -7.13 5.74
CA LEU A 55 5.38 -5.90 6.50
C LEU A 55 5.23 -4.70 5.57
N LEU A 56 4.23 -3.86 5.84
CA LEU A 56 4.05 -2.57 5.19
C LEU A 56 4.81 -1.50 5.99
N LEU A 57 5.90 -0.98 5.42
CA LEU A 57 6.86 -0.12 6.08
C LEU A 57 6.75 1.33 5.58
N GLY A 58 5.63 1.98 5.93
CA GLY A 58 5.40 3.39 5.63
C GLY A 58 4.99 3.67 4.18
N ASP A 59 4.47 4.88 3.96
CA ASP A 59 4.11 5.43 2.64
C ASP A 59 3.23 4.50 1.78
N VAL A 60 2.31 3.82 2.47
CA VAL A 60 1.33 2.91 1.84
C VAL A 60 0.21 3.70 1.20
N LEU A 61 -0.30 4.70 1.91
CA LEU A 61 -1.42 5.55 1.50
C LEU A 61 -0.90 6.98 1.34
N ASP A 62 -1.17 7.59 0.19
CA ASP A 62 -0.80 8.98 -0.10
C ASP A 62 -2.03 9.88 0.06
N ALA A 63 -2.26 10.32 1.29
CA ALA A 63 -3.32 11.28 1.59
C ALA A 63 -3.04 12.67 1.04
N ILE A 64 -1.76 13.05 0.84
CA ILE A 64 -1.37 14.40 0.42
C ILE A 64 -1.84 14.69 -1.00
N ARG A 65 -1.86 13.68 -1.88
CA ARG A 65 -2.30 13.84 -3.28
C ARG A 65 -3.80 13.98 -3.46
N SER A 66 -4.64 13.86 -2.44
CA SER A 66 -6.08 14.02 -2.62
C SER A 66 -6.46 15.45 -3.02
N THR A 67 -7.32 15.62 -4.04
CA THR A 67 -7.88 16.94 -4.38
C THR A 67 -8.85 17.45 -3.32
N LYS A 68 -9.26 16.63 -2.34
CA LYS A 68 -10.17 17.05 -1.26
C LYS A 68 -9.60 18.17 -0.41
N TRP A 69 -8.27 18.26 -0.27
CA TRP A 69 -7.63 19.40 0.37
C TRP A 69 -7.92 20.74 -0.31
N LEU A 70 -8.24 20.74 -1.61
CA LEU A 70 -8.56 21.96 -2.37
C LEU A 70 -10.04 22.37 -2.24
N GLY A 71 -10.92 21.43 -1.91
CA GLY A 71 -12.38 21.65 -1.87
C GLY A 71 -12.89 22.35 -0.61
N ASN A 72 -12.04 22.60 0.39
CA ASN A 72 -12.40 23.21 1.67
C ASN A 72 -11.25 24.09 2.19
N ARG A 73 -11.38 24.62 3.41
CA ARG A 73 -10.35 25.47 4.04
C ARG A 73 -9.34 24.70 4.89
N VAL A 74 -9.55 23.40 5.10
CA VAL A 74 -8.67 22.55 5.91
C VAL A 74 -7.42 22.19 5.10
N ARG A 75 -6.26 22.24 5.71
CA ARG A 75 -4.98 21.89 5.07
C ARG A 75 -4.24 20.83 5.86
N PRO A 76 -3.39 20.02 5.19
CA PRO A 76 -2.58 18.99 5.86
C PRO A 76 -1.67 19.51 6.98
N TRP A 77 -1.34 20.81 6.96
CA TRP A 77 -0.48 21.48 7.94
C TRP A 77 -1.26 22.32 8.95
N ASP A 78 -2.59 22.17 9.03
CA ASP A 78 -3.39 22.77 10.09
C ASP A 78 -3.10 22.11 11.45
N ASP A 79 -3.71 22.63 12.52
CA ASP A 79 -3.57 22.07 13.88
C ASP A 79 -3.95 20.58 13.91
N ILE A 80 -3.02 19.74 14.33
CA ILE A 80 -3.19 18.29 14.48
C ILE A 80 -4.29 17.90 15.48
N LYS A 81 -4.72 18.83 16.34
CA LYS A 81 -5.84 18.63 17.28
C LYS A 81 -7.18 19.07 16.69
N SER A 82 -7.20 19.63 15.48
CA SER A 82 -8.42 20.06 14.81
C SER A 82 -9.29 18.85 14.45
N PRO A 83 -10.55 18.80 14.93
CA PRO A 83 -11.49 17.76 14.48
C PRO A 83 -11.71 17.80 12.97
N ALA A 84 -11.71 19.00 12.36
CA ALA A 84 -11.91 19.13 10.92
C ALA A 84 -10.75 18.52 10.09
N LEU A 85 -9.51 18.60 10.60
CA LEU A 85 -8.37 17.93 9.98
C LEU A 85 -8.47 16.42 10.10
N PHE A 86 -8.84 15.92 11.28
CA PHE A 86 -9.05 14.49 11.51
C PHE A 86 -10.12 13.94 10.56
N GLU A 87 -11.30 14.56 10.50
CA GLU A 87 -12.39 14.13 9.60
C GLU A 87 -11.96 14.14 8.12
N MET A 88 -11.22 15.17 7.69
CA MET A 88 -10.71 15.25 6.32
C MET A 88 -9.73 14.12 6.00
N ALA A 89 -8.76 13.88 6.89
CA ALA A 89 -7.78 12.82 6.72
C ALA A 89 -8.46 11.43 6.74
N SER A 90 -9.40 11.20 7.65
CA SER A 90 -10.17 9.95 7.73
C SER A 90 -11.00 9.71 6.46
N GLN A 91 -11.64 10.74 5.92
CA GLN A 91 -12.39 10.62 4.68
C GLN A 91 -11.47 10.28 3.51
N ILE A 92 -10.35 10.99 3.36
CA ILE A 92 -9.36 10.72 2.30
C ILE A 92 -8.83 9.29 2.42
N THR A 93 -8.46 8.85 3.63
CA THR A 93 -8.03 7.48 3.87
C THR A 93 -9.10 6.47 3.45
N SER A 94 -10.37 6.70 3.80
CA SER A 94 -11.47 5.83 3.37
C SER A 94 -11.62 5.80 1.86
N ASP A 95 -11.51 6.95 1.18
CA ASP A 95 -11.65 7.02 -0.27
C ASP A 95 -10.50 6.31 -0.99
N ILE A 96 -9.27 6.41 -0.47
CA ILE A 96 -8.12 5.63 -0.97
C ILE A 96 -8.42 4.13 -0.86
N LEU A 97 -8.92 3.66 0.28
CA LEU A 97 -9.22 2.24 0.46
C LEU A 97 -10.31 1.77 -0.52
N VAL A 98 -11.43 2.49 -0.60
CA VAL A 98 -12.54 2.16 -1.52
C VAL A 98 -12.09 2.18 -2.98
N HIS A 99 -11.29 3.17 -3.39
CA HIS A 99 -10.80 3.26 -4.77
C HIS A 99 -9.91 2.07 -5.17
N ASN A 100 -9.15 1.53 -4.21
CA ASN A 100 -8.21 0.43 -4.44
C ASN A 100 -8.77 -0.95 -4.01
N GLU A 101 -10.06 -1.05 -3.71
CA GLU A 101 -10.70 -2.36 -3.49
C GLU A 101 -10.69 -3.19 -4.79
N PRO A 102 -10.43 -4.52 -4.72
CA PRO A 102 -10.55 -5.39 -5.88
C PRO A 102 -11.99 -5.41 -6.40
N ALA A 103 -12.15 -5.38 -7.73
CA ALA A 103 -13.43 -5.56 -8.40
C ALA A 103 -13.97 -7.01 -8.32
#